data_AF-A0A8T3KN31-F1
#
_entry.id   AF-A0A8T3KN31-F1
#
_cell.length_a   1.000
_cell.length_b   1.000
_cell.length_c   1.000
_cell.angle_alpha   90.00
_cell.angle_beta   90.00
_cell.angle_gamma   90.00
#
_symmetry.space_group_name_H-M   'P 1'
#
loop_
_entity.id
_entity.type
_entity.pdbx_description
1 polymer ?
#
loop_
_entity_poly.entity_id
_entity_poly.type
_entity_poly.pdbx_seq_one_letter_code
_entity_poly.pdbx_strand_id
1 'polypeptide(L)' 'MPGQWSSSIHNHAKFWILRENDTSNNYVLMKKPANFPGNGQALEYFAATSQEDASTKGLELAKKHGLIS' A
#
# COMPACT_ATOMS: atom_id res chain seq x y z
N MET A 1 -3.27 13.57 16.63
CA MET A 1 -2.07 12.78 16.30
C MET A 1 -2.26 12.28 14.88
N PRO A 2 -1.39 12.60 13.90
CA PRO A 2 -1.64 12.16 12.53
C PRO A 2 -1.58 10.63 12.49
N GLY A 3 -2.65 10.04 11.97
CA GLY A 3 -2.97 8.62 11.98
C GLY A 3 -1.81 7.76 11.47
N GLN A 4 -1.35 6.90 12.36
CA GLN A 4 -0.11 6.14 12.30
C GLN A 4 -0.27 4.96 11.34
N TRP A 5 -0.01 5.16 10.03
CA TRP A 5 0.21 4.04 9.10
C TRP A 5 1.38 3.21 9.62
N SER A 6 1.07 2.12 10.32
CA SER A 6 1.96 1.55 11.33
C SER A 6 3.04 0.65 10.72
N SER A 7 2.76 -0.02 9.60
CA SER A 7 3.66 -1.02 9.02
C SER A 7 3.52 -1.10 7.50
N SER A 8 4.66 -0.98 6.80
CA SER A 8 4.77 -1.34 5.38
C SER A 8 4.80 -2.86 5.26
N ILE A 9 3.70 -3.48 4.84
CA ILE A 9 3.64 -4.93 4.66
C ILE A 9 4.27 -5.37 3.33
N HIS A 10 4.35 -4.45 2.36
CA HIS A 10 4.98 -4.71 1.08
C HIS A 10 5.68 -3.46 0.55
N ASN A 11 6.93 -3.64 0.11
CA ASN A 11 7.79 -2.56 -0.35
C ASN A 11 8.30 -2.90 -1.76
N HIS A 12 7.70 -2.30 -2.79
CA HIS A 12 8.08 -2.52 -4.19
C HIS A 12 8.84 -1.30 -4.76
N ALA A 13 9.49 -1.41 -5.92
CA ALA A 13 10.23 -0.30 -6.52
C ALA A 13 9.35 0.93 -6.85
N LYS A 14 8.06 0.73 -7.12
CA LYS A 14 7.12 1.77 -7.60
C LYS A 14 5.94 2.05 -6.66
N PHE A 15 5.72 1.22 -5.63
CA PHE A 15 4.60 1.38 -4.70
C PHE A 15 4.92 0.76 -3.33
N TRP A 16 4.15 1.17 -2.33
CA TRP A 16 4.09 0.59 -0.99
C TRP A 16 2.68 0.07 -0.74
N ILE A 17 2.58 -1.01 0.03
CA ILE A 17 1.33 -1.42 0.67
C ILE A 17 1.50 -1.19 2.15
N LEU A 18 0.74 -0.23 2.69
CA LEU A 18 0.76 0.11 4.11
C LEU A 18 -0.50 -0.42 4.78
N ARG A 19 -0.36 -0.86 6.03
CA ARG A 19 -1.49 -1.19 6.89
C ARG A 19 -1.84 0.02 7.75
N GLU A 20 -3.13 0.30 7.89
CA GLU A 20 -3.63 1.42 8.69
C GLU A 20 -3.25 1.28 10.17
N ASN A 21 -3.53 0.14 10.78
CA ASN A 21 -3.17 -0.20 12.16
C ASN A 21 -2.96 -1.70 12.29
N ASP A 22 -2.24 -2.15 13.32
CA ASP A 22 -1.98 -3.56 13.58
C ASP A 22 -3.25 -4.40 13.88
N THR A 23 -4.33 -3.73 14.26
CA THR A 23 -5.66 -4.32 14.49
C THR A 23 -6.63 -4.08 13.34
N SER A 24 -6.33 -3.18 12.40
CA SER A 24 -7.18 -2.89 11.24
C SER A 24 -6.91 -3.89 10.12
N ASN A 25 -7.95 -4.36 9.46
CA ASN A 25 -7.85 -5.10 8.20
C ASN A 25 -7.80 -4.16 6.98
N ASN A 26 -7.50 -2.89 7.21
CA ASN A 26 -7.44 -1.84 6.20
C ASN A 26 -6.01 -1.61 5.74
N TYR A 27 -5.86 -1.56 4.43
CA TYR A 27 -4.59 -1.36 3.74
C TYR A 27 -4.74 -0.23 2.71
N VAL A 28 -3.63 0.38 2.38
CA VAL A 28 -3.55 1.39 1.33
C VAL A 28 -2.42 1.06 0.37
N LEU A 29 -2.75 1.09 -0.92
CA LEU A 29 -1.77 1.08 -1.99
C LEU A 29 -1.28 2.51 -2.20
N MET A 30 -0.02 2.77 -1.90
CA MET A 30 0.61 4.06 -2.12
C MET A 30 1.61 3.99 -3.26
N LYS A 31 1.45 4.83 -4.28
CA LYS A 31 2.44 5.01 -5.35
C LYS A 31 3.67 5.74 -4.82
N LYS A 32 4.85 5.21 -5.12
CA LYS A 32 6.10 5.91 -4.86
C LYS A 32 6.35 6.96 -5.94
N PRO A 33 6.64 8.21 -5.56
CA PRO A 33 7.15 9.19 -6.50
C PRO A 33 8.54 8.77 -6.99
N ALA A 34 8.79 8.89 -8.30
CA ALA A 34 10.10 8.59 -8.87
C ALA A 34 11.18 9.61 -8.44
N ASN A 35 10.78 10.84 -8.10
CA ASN A 35 11.71 11.97 -7.91
C ASN A 35 11.63 12.67 -6.54
N PHE A 36 10.75 12.26 -5.61
CA PHE A 36 10.58 12.95 -4.32
C PHE A 36 10.51 11.99 -3.13
N PRO A 37 11.57 11.83 -2.32
CA PRO A 37 11.45 11.09 -1.08
C PRO A 37 10.54 11.87 -0.11
N GLY A 38 9.33 11.34 0.15
CA GLY A 38 8.47 11.84 1.23
C GLY A 38 6.98 11.94 0.92
N ASN A 39 6.56 12.02 -0.35
CA ASN A 39 5.13 12.13 -0.71
C ASN A 39 4.69 10.97 -1.61
N GLY A 40 4.47 9.81 -0.99
CA GLY A 40 3.71 8.75 -1.65
C GLY A 40 2.27 9.20 -1.91
N GLN A 41 1.70 8.86 -3.05
CA GLN A 41 0.29 9.13 -3.34
C GLN A 41 -0.53 7.89 -3.04
N ALA A 42 -1.50 7.96 -2.12
CA ALA A 42 -2.48 6.91 -1.95
C ALA A 42 -3.29 6.76 -3.24
N LEU A 43 -3.23 5.58 -3.84
CA LEU A 43 -3.97 5.24 -5.04
C LEU A 43 -5.33 4.64 -4.67
N GLU A 44 -5.33 3.66 -3.77
CA GLU A 44 -6.55 2.94 -3.41
C GLU A 44 -6.44 2.35 -2.01
N TYR A 45 -7.55 2.40 -1.27
CA TYR A 45 -7.71 1.78 0.04
C TYR A 45 -8.49 0.49 -0.13
N PHE A 46 -8.05 -0.58 0.53
CA PHE A 46 -8.67 -1.89 0.42
C PHE A 46 -8.60 -2.66 1.73
N ALA A 47 -9.54 -3.58 1.92
CA ALA A 47 -9.55 -4.45 3.09
C ALA A 47 -9.05 -5.85 2.73
N ALA A 48 -8.28 -6.45 3.63
CA ALA A 48 -7.76 -7.80 3.50
C ALA A 48 -7.75 -8.52 4.84
N THR A 49 -8.07 -9.81 4.82
CA THR A 49 -8.20 -10.65 6.03
C THR A 49 -6.87 -11.14 6.57
N SER A 50 -5.79 -11.06 5.77
CA SER A 50 -4.45 -11.51 6.15
C SER A 50 -3.39 -10.73 5.38
N GLN A 51 -2.16 -10.72 5.86
CA GLN A 51 -1.04 -10.03 5.19
C GLN A 51 -0.76 -10.59 3.79
N GLU A 52 -0.93 -11.91 3.59
CA GLU A 52 -0.80 -12.56 2.28
C GLU A 52 -1.91 -12.14 1.30
N ASP A 53 -3.17 -12.11 1.76
CA ASP A 53 -4.31 -11.59 0.98
C ASP A 53 -4.09 -10.10 0.64
N ALA A 54 -3.58 -9.32 1.60
CA ALA A 54 -3.29 -7.92 1.41
C ALA A 54 -2.20 -7.67 0.38
N SER A 55 -1.16 -8.52 0.38
CA SER A 55 -0.08 -8.45 -0.60
C SER A 55 -0.58 -8.82 -1.99
N THR A 56 -1.37 -9.89 -2.10
CA THR A 56 -1.95 -10.34 -3.38
C THR A 56 -2.88 -9.29 -3.97
N LYS A 57 -3.86 -8.82 -3.19
CA LYS A 57 -4.79 -7.76 -3.62
C LYS A 57 -4.05 -6.48 -3.96
N GLY A 58 -3.11 -6.05 -3.12
CA GLY A 58 -2.35 -4.84 -3.38
C GLY A 58 -1.48 -4.94 -4.64
N LEU A 59 -0.95 -6.13 -4.97
CA LEU A 59 -0.27 -6.40 -6.24
C LEU A 59 -1.23 -6.34 -7.44
N GLU A 60 -2.41 -6.94 -7.33
CA GLU A 60 -3.44 -6.87 -8.39
C GLU A 60 -3.88 -5.43 -8.64
N LEU A 61 -4.09 -4.65 -7.57
CA LEU A 61 -4.39 -3.22 -7.67
C LEU A 61 -3.22 -2.44 -8.28
N ALA A 62 -1.99 -2.72 -7.86
CA ALA A 62 -0.81 -2.11 -8.46
C ALA A 62 -0.72 -2.39 -9.97
N LYS A 63 -1.05 -3.60 -10.40
CA LYS A 63 -1.11 -3.98 -11.81
C LYS A 63 -2.23 -3.23 -12.54
N LYS A 64 -3.42 -3.15 -11.95
CA LYS A 64 -4.58 -2.40 -12.48
C LYS A 64 -4.26 -0.91 -12.66
N HIS A 65 -3.46 -0.32 -11.76
CA HIS A 65 -2.99 1.06 -11.86
C HIS A 65 -1.75 1.25 -12.75
N GLY A 66 -1.24 0.19 -13.40
CA GLY A 66 -0.07 0.27 -14.28
C GLY A 66 1.25 0.53 -13.55
N LEU A 67 1.32 0.23 -12.24
CA LEU A 67 2.54 0.34 -11.46
C LEU A 67 3.49 -0.83 -11.72
N ILE A 68 2.94 -1.99 -12.04
CA ILE A 68 3.67 -3.20 -12.41
C ILE A 68 3.06 -3.78 -13.67
N SER A 69 3.90 -4.38 -14.52
CA SER A 69 3.52 -4.95 -15.81
C SER A 69 3.52 -6.47 -15.72
#